data_AF-A0A838SD56-F1
#
_entry.id   AF-A0A838SD56-F1
#
_cell.length_a   1.000
_cell.length_b   1.000
_cell.length_c   1.000
_cell.angle_alpha   90.00
_cell.angle_beta   90.00
_cell.angle_gamma   90.00
#
_symmetry.space_group_name_H-M   'P 1'
#
loop_
_entity.id
_entity.type
_entity.pdbx_description
1 polymer ?
#
loop_
_entity_poly.entity_id
_entity_poly.type
_entity_poly.pdbx_seq_one_letter_code
_entity_poly.pdbx_strand_id
1 'polypeptide(L)'
;MAGVLLGSLLVTLHPSAAFAQDSAVVPDRMAYVPFGPSIMGIDKDPANATATTSKSATLYQQRMSMPWSKQAFHDEGPAHWVVVDGYFIDKYEVSNSDYAEFMKTKGHPGPAYWDDPRLNKPNQPVVGVNWFDAKAYCEFKDKRLPTEAEWERAARGPEGLKYPWGNEFDAAKANFGKNHEATLPINSMPEAVSPYGLHHMAGNVFEWVEDWYDPDFYKKTPHPANTIGPLKPIWIGGTGTYVDRLTVGEKRVIRGGSWIAAESSITTTHRFWNHPSNNSYGVGLGFRCAKTAPSAVNDQVRTATIDAMKSMGQEKWQEAKTQLTTALELDPHNTELQQMQAIVQGKIQ
;
A
#
# COMPACT_ATOMS: atom_id res chain seq x y z
N MET A 1 21.40 -80.78 -21.28
CA MET A 1 21.11 -79.51 -21.97
C MET A 1 20.67 -78.51 -20.92
N ALA A 2 21.36 -77.38 -20.84
CA ALA A 2 21.17 -76.35 -19.82
C ALA A 2 19.86 -75.58 -20.05
N GLY A 3 19.04 -75.47 -19.00
CA GLY A 3 17.88 -74.58 -18.95
C GLY A 3 18.22 -73.38 -18.06
N VAL A 4 18.32 -72.20 -18.66
CA VAL A 4 18.55 -70.93 -17.96
C VAL A 4 17.21 -70.40 -17.45
N LEU A 5 17.06 -70.28 -16.13
CA LEU A 5 15.97 -69.55 -15.47
C LEU A 5 16.30 -68.06 -15.48
N LEU A 6 15.68 -67.29 -16.38
CA LEU A 6 15.65 -65.83 -16.30
C LEU A 6 14.59 -65.39 -15.29
N GLY A 7 15.02 -64.88 -14.14
CA GLY A 7 14.15 -64.15 -13.22
C GLY A 7 13.90 -62.72 -13.74
N SER A 8 12.67 -62.44 -14.17
CA SER A 8 12.23 -61.09 -14.50
C SER A 8 11.91 -60.33 -13.22
N LEU A 9 12.79 -59.41 -12.82
CA LEU A 9 12.56 -58.44 -11.77
C LEU A 9 11.59 -57.37 -12.31
N LEU A 10 10.30 -57.48 -11.97
CA LEU A 10 9.33 -56.40 -12.21
C LEU A 10 9.60 -55.25 -11.23
N VAL A 11 10.33 -54.24 -11.69
CA VAL A 11 10.43 -52.95 -10.99
C VAL A 11 9.13 -52.20 -11.25
N THR A 12 8.23 -52.20 -10.27
CA THR A 12 7.06 -51.33 -10.27
C THR A 12 7.52 -49.88 -10.04
N LEU A 13 7.76 -49.16 -11.14
CA LEU A 13 7.89 -47.71 -11.14
C LEU A 13 6.59 -47.11 -10.60
N HIS A 14 6.61 -46.68 -9.33
CA HIS A 14 5.57 -45.79 -8.82
C HIS A 14 5.67 -44.49 -9.62
N PRO A 15 4.57 -43.93 -10.14
CA PRO A 15 4.60 -42.59 -10.66
C PRO A 15 4.86 -41.68 -9.47
N SER A 16 6.09 -41.19 -9.37
CA SER A 16 6.39 -40.01 -8.57
C SER A 16 5.45 -38.94 -9.08
N ALA A 17 4.47 -38.56 -8.26
CA ALA A 17 3.65 -37.40 -8.51
C ALA A 17 4.61 -36.23 -8.68
N ALA A 18 4.85 -35.84 -9.93
CA ALA A 18 5.46 -34.58 -10.25
C ALA A 18 4.52 -33.54 -9.65
N PHE A 19 4.91 -32.97 -8.51
CA PHE A 19 4.31 -31.75 -8.02
C PHE A 19 4.38 -30.77 -9.18
N ALA A 20 3.22 -30.43 -9.73
CA ALA A 20 3.09 -29.34 -10.67
C ALA A 20 3.78 -28.15 -10.02
N GLN A 21 4.76 -27.59 -10.73
CA GLN A 21 5.45 -26.39 -10.32
C GLN A 21 4.43 -25.26 -10.50
N ASP A 22 3.61 -25.07 -9.45
CA ASP A 22 2.49 -24.14 -9.44
C ASP A 22 2.97 -22.76 -9.91
N SER A 23 2.26 -22.21 -10.88
CA SER A 23 2.37 -20.82 -11.32
C SER A 23 2.51 -19.90 -10.10
N ALA A 24 3.40 -18.92 -10.17
CA ALA A 24 3.61 -17.96 -9.08
C ALA A 24 2.25 -17.49 -8.51
N VAL A 25 2.05 -17.74 -7.21
CA VAL A 25 0.79 -17.50 -6.49
C VAL A 25 0.38 -16.01 -6.54
N VAL A 26 1.36 -15.13 -6.70
CA VAL A 26 1.17 -13.69 -6.90
C VAL A 26 1.22 -13.39 -8.41
N PRO A 27 0.19 -12.74 -8.99
CA PRO A 27 0.22 -12.36 -10.41
C PRO A 27 1.45 -11.52 -10.77
N ASP A 28 1.93 -11.69 -12.00
CA ASP A 28 3.03 -10.87 -12.51
C ASP A 28 2.67 -9.37 -12.44
N ARG A 29 3.67 -8.54 -12.14
CA ARG A 29 3.56 -7.08 -11.89
C ARG A 29 2.67 -6.67 -10.70
N MET A 30 2.20 -7.61 -9.86
CA MET A 30 1.53 -7.30 -8.58
C MET A 30 2.39 -7.69 -7.38
N ALA A 31 2.17 -7.03 -6.25
CA ALA A 31 2.73 -7.37 -4.95
C ALA A 31 1.61 -7.90 -4.04
N TYR A 32 1.93 -8.87 -3.19
CA TYR A 32 1.02 -9.34 -2.15
C TYR A 32 1.24 -8.55 -0.86
N VAL A 33 0.16 -7.96 -0.34
CA VAL A 33 0.13 -7.33 0.97
C VAL A 33 -0.62 -8.28 1.91
N PRO A 34 0.02 -8.79 2.99
CA PRO A 34 -0.58 -9.80 3.84
C PRO A 34 -1.73 -9.26 4.68
N PHE A 35 -2.66 -10.14 5.07
CA PHE A 35 -3.66 -9.84 6.10
C PHE A 35 -3.00 -9.27 7.36
N GLY A 36 -3.68 -8.36 8.06
CA GLY A 36 -3.25 -7.94 9.40
C GLY A 36 -3.69 -6.54 9.82
N PRO A 37 -3.36 -6.16 11.06
CA PRO A 37 -3.58 -4.81 11.55
C PRO A 37 -2.59 -3.82 10.91
N SER A 38 -3.03 -2.58 10.73
CA SER A 38 -2.22 -1.45 10.29
C SER A 38 -2.67 -0.20 11.05
N ILE A 39 -1.72 0.67 11.40
CA ILE A 39 -2.03 2.01 11.92
C ILE A 39 -2.25 2.92 10.71
N MET A 40 -3.49 3.35 10.53
CA MET A 40 -3.90 4.28 9.48
C MET A 40 -4.01 5.70 10.03
N GLY A 41 -3.53 6.67 9.27
CA GLY A 41 -3.47 8.06 9.69
C GLY A 41 -2.28 8.37 10.61
N ILE A 42 -2.29 9.60 11.12
CA ILE A 42 -1.26 10.12 12.02
C ILE A 42 -1.89 10.94 13.13
N ASP A 43 -1.37 10.78 14.36
CA ASP A 43 -1.70 11.65 15.46
C ASP A 43 -0.93 12.96 15.33
N LYS A 44 -1.61 14.07 15.57
CA LYS A 44 -0.95 15.38 15.57
C LYS A 44 -0.21 15.61 16.87
N ASP A 45 0.99 16.18 16.78
CA ASP A 45 1.70 16.71 17.95
C ASP A 45 0.85 17.82 18.61
N PRO A 46 0.45 17.68 19.89
CA PRO A 46 -0.32 18.70 20.60
C PRO A 46 0.38 20.08 20.65
N ALA A 47 1.71 20.15 20.50
CA ALA A 47 2.46 21.42 20.46
C ALA A 47 2.17 22.26 19.19
N ASN A 48 1.78 21.63 18.08
CA ASN A 48 1.44 22.33 16.83
C ASN A 48 -0.05 22.73 16.73
N ALA A 49 -0.87 22.39 17.72
CA ALA A 49 -2.30 22.73 17.74
C ALA A 49 -2.60 24.16 18.23
N THR A 50 -1.62 24.88 18.80
CA THR A 50 -1.84 26.15 19.54
C THR A 50 -1.31 27.43 18.86
N ALA A 51 -0.84 27.37 17.61
CA ALA A 51 -0.37 28.56 16.90
C ALA A 51 -1.52 29.49 16.40
N THR A 52 -1.83 30.45 17.29
CA THR A 52 -2.35 31.85 17.15
C THR A 52 -3.66 32.13 16.39
N THR A 53 -4.63 32.67 17.14
CA THR A 53 -5.75 33.52 16.65
C THR A 53 -5.52 34.97 17.10
N SER A 54 -5.34 35.91 16.18
CA SER A 54 -5.48 37.34 16.47
C SER A 54 -6.96 37.71 16.47
N LYS A 55 -7.41 38.45 17.50
CA LYS A 55 -8.83 38.67 17.84
C LYS A 55 -9.54 39.78 17.04
N SER A 56 -9.13 40.14 15.83
CA SER A 56 -9.69 41.33 15.16
C SER A 56 -9.96 41.23 13.65
N ALA A 57 -10.26 40.04 13.14
CA ALA A 57 -10.70 39.88 11.75
C ALA A 57 -12.23 39.71 11.68
N THR A 58 -12.89 40.44 10.78
CA THR A 58 -14.32 40.23 10.47
C THR A 58 -14.56 38.81 9.94
N LEU A 59 -15.77 38.25 10.05
CA LEU A 59 -16.07 36.87 9.60
C LEU A 59 -15.67 36.62 8.12
N TYR A 60 -15.78 37.63 7.26
CA TYR A 60 -15.34 37.56 5.87
C TYR A 60 -13.81 37.57 5.74
N GLN A 61 -13.10 38.43 6.48
CA GLN A 61 -11.64 38.43 6.52
C GLN A 61 -11.09 37.15 7.16
N GLN A 62 -11.73 36.58 8.19
CA GLN A 62 -11.36 35.26 8.71
C GLN A 62 -11.50 34.16 7.65
N ARG A 63 -12.52 34.23 6.78
CA ARG A 63 -12.76 33.26 5.70
C ARG A 63 -11.79 33.39 4.53
N MET A 64 -11.37 34.62 4.20
CA MET A 64 -10.46 34.94 3.09
C MET A 64 -8.97 34.93 3.51
N SER A 65 -8.69 35.18 4.78
CA SER A 65 -7.35 35.07 5.40
C SER A 65 -7.08 33.67 5.95
N MET A 66 -8.06 32.76 5.90
CA MET A 66 -7.77 31.33 5.96
C MET A 66 -7.12 30.96 4.62
N PRO A 67 -5.82 30.59 4.60
CA PRO A 67 -5.31 29.82 3.48
C PRO A 67 -6.17 28.55 3.39
N TRP A 68 -6.27 27.94 2.22
CA TRP A 68 -6.98 26.69 1.94
C TRP A 68 -6.44 25.46 2.73
N SER A 69 -6.02 25.63 3.98
CA SER A 69 -5.06 24.74 4.63
C SER A 69 -4.93 24.87 6.16
N LYS A 70 -5.96 25.31 6.92
CA LYS A 70 -6.02 24.93 8.35
C LYS A 70 -6.91 23.70 8.56
N GLN A 71 -8.08 23.61 7.93
CA GLN A 71 -8.96 22.42 8.02
C GLN A 71 -8.51 21.25 7.12
N ALA A 72 -7.91 21.52 5.97
CA ALA A 72 -7.51 20.50 4.99
C ALA A 72 -6.30 19.63 5.40
N PHE A 73 -5.74 19.85 6.60
CA PHE A 73 -4.67 19.01 7.15
C PHE A 73 -5.12 18.24 8.41
N HIS A 74 -6.40 18.29 8.82
CA HIS A 74 -6.90 17.58 10.03
C HIS A 74 -7.67 16.29 9.73
N ASP A 75 -7.65 15.82 8.48
CA ASP A 75 -8.34 14.62 8.01
C ASP A 75 -7.45 13.37 7.97
N GLU A 76 -6.13 13.55 8.06
CA GLU A 76 -5.14 12.47 8.26
C GLU A 76 -5.19 11.85 9.66
N GLY A 77 -5.87 12.50 10.62
CA GLY A 77 -5.91 12.08 12.01
C GLY A 77 -7.33 11.87 12.55
N PRO A 78 -7.47 11.18 13.70
CA PRO A 78 -6.38 10.58 14.48
C PRO A 78 -5.80 9.32 13.84
N ALA A 79 -4.61 8.92 14.28
CA ALA A 79 -4.11 7.59 13.98
C ALA A 79 -5.04 6.55 14.63
N HIS A 80 -5.39 5.52 13.87
CA HIS A 80 -6.31 4.49 14.34
C HIS A 80 -5.96 3.14 13.71
N TRP A 81 -6.21 2.06 14.45
CA TRP A 81 -6.03 0.72 13.90
C TRP A 81 -7.10 0.42 12.87
N VAL A 82 -6.69 -0.16 11.75
CA VAL A 82 -7.56 -0.82 10.77
C VAL A 82 -7.04 -2.25 10.55
N VAL A 83 -7.94 -3.18 10.26
CA VAL A 83 -7.56 -4.54 9.85
C VAL A 83 -7.85 -4.65 8.36
N VAL A 84 -6.86 -5.02 7.57
CA VAL A 84 -7.01 -5.19 6.13
C VAL A 84 -6.70 -6.63 5.76
N ASP A 85 -7.53 -7.22 4.91
CA ASP A 85 -7.35 -8.56 4.38
C ASP A 85 -6.10 -8.68 3.51
N GLY A 86 -5.73 -9.91 3.16
CA GLY A 86 -4.67 -10.12 2.18
C GLY A 86 -5.17 -9.80 0.77
N TYR A 87 -4.40 -9.01 0.03
CA TYR A 87 -4.73 -8.59 -1.32
C TYR A 87 -3.47 -8.45 -2.18
N PHE A 88 -3.68 -8.41 -3.49
CA PHE A 88 -2.67 -8.05 -4.47
C PHE A 88 -2.86 -6.58 -4.87
N ILE A 89 -1.78 -5.87 -5.10
CA ILE A 89 -1.78 -4.50 -5.62
C ILE A 89 -0.70 -4.33 -6.68
N ASP A 90 -0.97 -3.54 -7.71
CA ASP A 90 -0.02 -3.32 -8.80
C ASP A 90 1.26 -2.67 -8.25
N LYS A 91 2.43 -3.21 -8.66
CA LYS A 91 3.75 -2.68 -8.29
C LYS A 91 3.97 -1.26 -8.82
N TYR A 92 3.28 -0.93 -9.90
CA TYR A 92 3.43 0.28 -10.69
C TYR A 92 2.08 0.93 -10.91
N GLU A 93 2.08 2.25 -11.13
CA GLU A 93 0.94 2.95 -11.73
C GLU A 93 0.62 2.34 -13.12
N VAL A 94 -0.64 2.44 -13.55
CA VAL A 94 -1.04 1.97 -14.89
C VAL A 94 -0.29 2.77 -15.96
N SER A 95 0.41 2.08 -16.86
CA SER A 95 1.18 2.75 -17.91
C SER A 95 0.30 3.21 -19.07
N ASN A 96 0.77 4.19 -19.85
CA ASN A 96 0.14 4.56 -21.11
C ASN A 96 0.02 3.35 -22.06
N SER A 97 1.04 2.47 -22.10
CA SER A 97 1.00 1.28 -22.97
C SER A 97 -0.12 0.30 -22.58
N ASP A 98 -0.31 0.07 -21.28
CA ASP A 98 -1.37 -0.81 -20.80
C ASP A 98 -2.76 -0.16 -21.01
N TYR A 99 -2.87 1.15 -20.78
CA TYR A 99 -4.11 1.89 -21.01
C TYR A 99 -4.49 1.96 -22.50
N ALA A 100 -3.51 2.08 -23.41
CA ALA A 100 -3.75 2.04 -24.85
C ALA A 100 -4.37 0.71 -25.31
N GLU A 101 -4.00 -0.41 -24.68
CA GLU A 101 -4.62 -1.72 -24.93
C GLU A 101 -6.10 -1.71 -24.53
N PHE A 102 -6.44 -1.12 -23.38
CA PHE A 102 -7.81 -0.96 -22.92
C PHE A 102 -8.64 -0.11 -23.89
N MET A 103 -8.12 1.05 -24.30
CA MET A 103 -8.78 1.92 -25.27
C MET A 103 -9.07 1.20 -26.59
N LYS A 104 -8.06 0.52 -27.13
CA LYS A 104 -8.19 -0.24 -28.38
C LYS A 104 -9.22 -1.36 -28.26
N THR A 105 -9.21 -2.10 -27.15
CA THR A 105 -10.05 -3.28 -26.95
C THR A 105 -11.50 -2.92 -26.66
N LYS A 106 -11.75 -1.84 -25.91
CA LYS A 106 -13.09 -1.43 -25.49
C LYS A 106 -13.67 -0.29 -26.32
N GLY A 107 -12.90 0.30 -27.23
CA GLY A 107 -13.26 1.55 -27.90
C GLY A 107 -13.39 2.71 -26.90
N HIS A 108 -12.66 2.66 -25.78
CA HIS A 108 -12.72 3.69 -24.75
C HIS A 108 -12.02 4.97 -25.26
N PRO A 109 -12.58 6.18 -25.03
CA PRO A 109 -11.94 7.42 -25.43
C PRO A 109 -10.61 7.64 -24.69
N GLY A 110 -9.73 8.40 -25.35
CA GLY A 110 -8.48 8.86 -24.77
C GLY A 110 -8.71 9.75 -23.54
N PRO A 111 -7.85 9.64 -22.51
CA PRO A 111 -7.91 10.50 -21.35
C PRO A 111 -7.48 11.94 -21.70
N ALA A 112 -7.69 12.86 -20.76
CA ALA A 112 -7.11 14.19 -20.90
C ALA A 112 -5.59 14.09 -21.08
N TYR A 113 -5.01 14.95 -21.92
CA TYR A 113 -3.56 15.01 -22.19
C TYR A 113 -2.96 13.80 -22.91
N TRP A 114 -3.77 12.89 -23.47
CA TRP A 114 -3.26 11.73 -24.22
C TRP A 114 -2.31 12.10 -25.37
N ASP A 115 -2.53 13.25 -26.00
CA ASP A 115 -1.71 13.75 -27.10
C ASP A 115 -0.54 14.65 -26.64
N ASP A 116 -0.34 14.86 -25.33
CA ASP A 116 0.82 15.62 -24.82
C ASP A 116 2.09 14.76 -24.86
N PRO A 117 3.09 15.11 -25.70
CA PRO A 117 4.31 14.31 -25.89
C PRO A 117 5.18 14.18 -24.63
N ARG A 118 4.93 15.00 -23.60
CA ARG A 118 5.64 14.94 -22.32
C ARG A 118 5.07 13.88 -21.38
N LEU A 119 3.82 13.47 -21.60
CA LEU A 119 3.02 12.64 -20.69
C LEU A 119 2.57 11.32 -21.31
N ASN A 120 2.77 11.11 -22.62
CA ASN A 120 2.21 9.99 -23.35
C ASN A 120 3.21 8.88 -23.74
N LYS A 121 4.42 8.88 -23.17
CA LYS A 121 5.39 7.82 -23.48
C LYS A 121 4.87 6.47 -22.95
N PRO A 122 5.13 5.34 -23.65
CA PRO A 122 4.57 4.03 -23.30
C PRO A 122 4.75 3.60 -21.84
N ASN A 123 5.92 3.86 -21.26
CA ASN A 123 6.28 3.47 -19.89
C ASN A 123 6.09 4.59 -18.85
N GLN A 124 5.43 5.70 -19.20
CA GLN A 124 4.94 6.69 -18.23
C GLN A 124 3.57 6.29 -17.71
N PRO A 125 3.17 6.74 -16.50
CA PRO A 125 1.82 6.52 -16.02
C PRO A 125 0.82 7.22 -16.93
N VAL A 126 -0.33 6.57 -17.13
CA VAL A 126 -1.48 7.24 -17.72
C VAL A 126 -1.93 8.35 -16.77
N VAL A 127 -2.13 9.53 -17.34
CA VAL A 127 -2.66 10.70 -16.64
C VAL A 127 -3.92 11.18 -17.29
N GLY A 128 -4.65 12.06 -16.60
CA GLY A 128 -5.80 12.70 -17.21
C GLY A 128 -7.05 11.81 -17.21
N VAL A 129 -7.11 10.84 -16.30
CA VAL A 129 -8.23 9.92 -16.14
C VAL A 129 -9.12 10.36 -14.98
N ASN A 130 -10.44 10.22 -15.15
CA ASN A 130 -11.37 10.38 -14.04
C ASN A 130 -11.50 9.05 -13.25
N TRP A 131 -12.22 9.08 -12.13
CA TRP A 131 -12.39 7.90 -11.27
C TRP A 131 -13.12 6.74 -11.98
N PHE A 132 -14.11 7.06 -12.83
CA PHE A 132 -14.85 6.06 -13.59
C PHE A 132 -13.98 5.37 -14.65
N ASP A 133 -13.12 6.13 -15.33
CA ASP A 133 -12.15 5.60 -16.30
C ASP A 133 -11.19 4.62 -15.59
N ALA A 134 -10.65 5.04 -14.44
CA ALA A 134 -9.75 4.23 -13.62
C ALA A 134 -10.42 2.93 -13.15
N LYS A 135 -11.65 3.02 -12.65
CA LYS A 135 -12.44 1.85 -12.25
C LYS A 135 -12.74 0.92 -13.42
N ALA A 136 -13.18 1.45 -14.56
CA ALA A 136 -13.49 0.66 -15.75
C ALA A 136 -12.25 -0.08 -16.29
N TYR A 137 -11.07 0.55 -16.25
CA TYR A 137 -9.82 -0.11 -16.59
C TYR A 137 -9.49 -1.26 -15.63
N CYS A 138 -9.59 -1.02 -14.31
CA CYS A 138 -9.28 -2.09 -13.35
C CYS A 138 -10.23 -3.28 -13.50
N GLU A 139 -11.53 -3.01 -13.71
CA GLU A 139 -12.52 -4.06 -14.01
C GLU A 139 -12.20 -4.80 -15.31
N PHE A 140 -11.74 -4.11 -16.36
CA PHE A 140 -11.29 -4.73 -17.60
C PHE A 140 -10.12 -5.71 -17.41
N LYS A 141 -9.26 -5.48 -16.41
CA LYS A 141 -8.13 -6.36 -16.09
C LYS A 141 -8.47 -7.39 -14.99
N ASP A 142 -9.76 -7.62 -14.69
CA ASP A 142 -10.24 -8.49 -13.61
C ASP A 142 -9.65 -8.11 -12.23
N LYS A 143 -9.58 -6.79 -11.99
CA LYS A 143 -9.10 -6.12 -10.77
C LYS A 143 -10.15 -5.11 -10.29
N ARG A 144 -9.79 -4.30 -9.31
CA ARG A 144 -10.55 -3.15 -8.77
C ARG A 144 -9.61 -2.01 -8.40
N LEU A 145 -10.14 -0.86 -8.03
CA LEU A 145 -9.33 0.14 -7.33
C LEU A 145 -8.98 -0.38 -5.92
N PRO A 146 -7.80 -0.02 -5.37
CA PRO A 146 -7.51 -0.24 -3.96
C PRO A 146 -8.44 0.60 -3.09
N THR A 147 -8.71 0.17 -1.87
CA THR A 147 -9.28 1.09 -0.87
C THR A 147 -8.21 2.07 -0.37
N GLU A 148 -8.61 3.17 0.27
CA GLU A 148 -7.68 4.11 0.89
C GLU A 148 -6.81 3.41 1.94
N ALA A 149 -7.40 2.52 2.73
CA ALA A 149 -6.70 1.77 3.77
C ALA A 149 -5.71 0.75 3.19
N GLU A 150 -6.08 0.09 2.08
CA GLU A 150 -5.17 -0.78 1.34
C GLU A 150 -3.99 0.04 0.80
N TRP A 151 -4.27 1.14 0.10
CA TRP A 151 -3.23 1.98 -0.50
C TRP A 151 -2.24 2.48 0.56
N GLU A 152 -2.72 3.01 1.69
CA GLU A 152 -1.86 3.51 2.76
C GLU A 152 -1.03 2.40 3.39
N ARG A 153 -1.63 1.23 3.65
CA ARG A 153 -0.90 0.07 4.17
C ARG A 153 0.20 -0.37 3.20
N ALA A 154 -0.09 -0.45 1.90
CA ALA A 154 0.87 -0.82 0.88
C ALA A 154 2.03 0.18 0.79
N ALA A 155 1.75 1.47 0.99
CA ALA A 155 2.77 2.52 0.96
C ALA A 155 3.68 2.48 2.21
N ARG A 156 3.10 2.29 3.40
CA ARG A 156 3.76 2.46 4.71
C ARG A 156 4.45 1.22 5.25
N GLY A 157 3.94 0.04 4.89
CA GLY A 157 4.34 -1.20 5.52
C GLY A 157 4.00 -1.31 7.01
N PRO A 158 4.43 -2.40 7.67
CA PRO A 158 4.08 -2.69 9.06
C PRO A 158 4.70 -1.71 10.07
N GLU A 159 5.81 -1.06 9.72
CA GLU A 159 6.49 -0.08 10.58
C GLU A 159 5.81 1.29 10.58
N GLY A 160 4.83 1.52 9.70
CA GLY A 160 4.11 2.79 9.64
C GLY A 160 5.00 3.94 9.18
N LEU A 161 5.75 3.76 8.09
CA LEU A 161 6.71 4.74 7.60
C LEU A 161 6.05 6.02 7.05
N LYS A 162 6.64 7.19 7.31
CA LYS A 162 6.16 8.49 6.80
C LYS A 162 6.24 8.62 5.28
N TYR A 163 7.29 8.08 4.69
CA TYR A 163 7.48 7.94 3.24
C TYR A 163 7.68 6.45 2.91
N PRO A 164 7.48 6.02 1.67
CA PRO A 164 7.61 4.59 1.31
C PRO A 164 8.99 4.00 1.65
N TRP A 165 10.04 4.82 1.60
CA TRP A 165 11.42 4.42 1.87
C TRP A 165 11.90 4.67 3.30
N GLY A 166 11.09 5.27 4.19
CA GLY A 166 11.52 5.60 5.54
C GLY A 166 10.86 6.84 6.13
N ASN A 167 11.38 7.31 7.27
CA ASN A 167 10.83 8.46 7.99
C ASN A 167 11.49 9.79 7.62
N GLU A 168 12.69 9.74 7.03
CA GLU A 168 13.43 10.91 6.59
C GLU A 168 13.08 11.28 5.15
N PHE A 169 12.89 12.58 4.93
CA PHE A 169 12.65 13.11 3.61
C PHE A 169 13.89 13.02 2.73
N ASP A 170 13.70 12.59 1.48
CA ASP A 170 14.74 12.51 0.47
C ASP A 170 14.19 12.96 -0.89
N ALA A 171 14.60 14.15 -1.34
CA ALA A 171 14.09 14.73 -2.58
C ALA A 171 14.50 13.95 -3.84
N ALA A 172 15.51 13.07 -3.75
CA ALA A 172 15.94 12.24 -4.88
C ALA A 172 15.05 11.01 -5.07
N LYS A 173 14.20 10.66 -4.09
CA LYS A 173 13.37 9.46 -4.07
C LYS A 173 11.92 9.68 -4.50
N ALA A 174 11.56 10.88 -4.94
CA ALA A 174 10.22 11.16 -5.45
C ALA A 174 10.22 12.21 -6.55
N ASN A 175 9.24 12.12 -7.44
CA ASN A 175 8.93 13.15 -8.42
C ASN A 175 7.81 14.04 -7.90
N PHE A 176 8.11 15.28 -7.52
CA PHE A 176 7.17 16.21 -6.88
C PHE A 176 7.58 17.67 -7.10
N GLY A 177 6.68 18.62 -6.88
CA GLY A 177 6.99 20.04 -6.81
C GLY A 177 7.64 20.61 -8.08
N LYS A 178 7.46 19.95 -9.23
CA LYS A 178 8.11 20.23 -10.51
C LYS A 178 9.64 20.11 -10.47
N ASN A 179 10.17 19.23 -9.61
CA ASN A 179 11.60 18.87 -9.63
C ASN A 179 12.00 18.13 -10.92
N HIS A 180 11.03 17.55 -11.63
CA HIS A 180 11.13 17.12 -13.01
C HIS A 180 10.06 17.80 -13.89
N GLU A 181 10.32 17.87 -15.20
CA GLU A 181 9.41 18.54 -16.15
C GLU A 181 8.03 17.86 -16.29
N ALA A 182 7.99 16.54 -16.09
CA ALA A 182 6.81 15.69 -16.28
C ALA A 182 6.90 14.40 -15.44
N THR A 183 5.93 13.50 -15.62
CA THR A 183 5.94 12.17 -15.01
C THR A 183 7.18 11.37 -15.43
N LEU A 184 7.71 10.58 -14.51
CA LEU A 184 8.81 9.66 -14.76
C LEU A 184 8.28 8.28 -15.19
N PRO A 185 9.15 7.41 -15.76
CA PRO A 185 8.77 6.03 -16.04
C PRO A 185 8.28 5.31 -14.79
N ILE A 186 7.24 4.49 -14.92
CA ILE A 186 6.56 3.86 -13.78
C ILE A 186 7.46 2.94 -12.95
N ASN A 187 8.58 2.47 -13.51
CA ASN A 187 9.55 1.58 -12.87
C ASN A 187 10.89 2.26 -12.52
N SER A 188 10.97 3.59 -12.55
CA SER A 188 12.15 4.32 -12.08
C SER A 188 12.24 4.37 -10.54
N MET A 189 13.34 4.91 -10.02
CA MET A 189 13.60 5.07 -8.57
C MET A 189 13.46 3.77 -7.76
N PRO A 190 14.17 2.68 -8.13
CA PRO A 190 14.07 1.38 -7.44
C PRO A 190 14.48 1.41 -5.96
N GLU A 191 15.25 2.41 -5.53
CA GLU A 191 15.64 2.67 -4.14
C GLU A 191 14.56 3.39 -3.31
N ALA A 192 13.47 3.82 -3.94
CA ALA A 192 12.36 4.55 -3.32
C ALA A 192 11.10 3.70 -3.13
N VAL A 193 11.19 2.38 -3.32
CA VAL A 193 10.05 1.49 -3.22
C VAL A 193 9.53 1.37 -1.78
N SER A 194 8.22 1.17 -1.65
CA SER A 194 7.59 0.80 -0.38
C SER A 194 8.13 -0.51 0.20
N PRO A 195 7.84 -0.86 1.47
CA PRO A 195 8.25 -2.12 2.08
C PRO A 195 7.72 -3.38 1.35
N TYR A 196 6.69 -3.23 0.50
CA TYR A 196 6.14 -4.30 -0.34
C TYR A 196 6.62 -4.23 -1.81
N GLY A 197 7.57 -3.35 -2.13
CA GLY A 197 8.18 -3.26 -3.47
C GLY A 197 7.37 -2.45 -4.50
N LEU A 198 6.39 -1.65 -4.07
CA LEU A 198 5.65 -0.75 -4.96
C LEU A 198 6.46 0.52 -5.23
N HIS A 199 6.55 0.91 -6.50
CA HIS A 199 7.18 2.15 -6.96
C HIS A 199 6.20 3.33 -6.91
N HIS A 200 6.75 4.55 -6.81
CA HIS A 200 6.01 5.81 -6.93
C HIS A 200 4.78 5.90 -6.01
N MET A 201 4.82 5.29 -4.82
CA MET A 201 3.80 5.51 -3.79
C MET A 201 3.88 6.92 -3.18
N ALA A 202 4.88 7.72 -3.56
CA ALA A 202 5.08 9.11 -3.17
C ALA A 202 5.51 9.92 -4.40
N GLY A 203 4.67 10.86 -4.84
CA GLY A 203 4.87 11.64 -6.05
C GLY A 203 4.51 10.88 -7.32
N ASN A 204 5.12 11.28 -8.44
CA ASN A 204 4.77 10.88 -9.79
C ASN A 204 3.32 11.22 -10.13
N VAL A 205 2.29 10.41 -9.88
CA VAL A 205 0.88 10.84 -10.07
C VAL A 205 0.04 10.62 -8.83
N PHE A 206 -0.96 11.49 -8.62
CA PHE A 206 -2.00 11.21 -7.62
C PHE A 206 -2.78 9.99 -8.09
N GLU A 207 -3.10 9.09 -7.17
CA GLU A 207 -3.75 7.83 -7.48
C GLU A 207 -5.19 7.79 -6.96
N TRP A 208 -6.14 7.53 -7.85
CA TRP A 208 -7.52 7.22 -7.47
C TRP A 208 -7.59 5.94 -6.63
N VAL A 209 -8.37 6.01 -5.54
CA VAL A 209 -8.77 4.85 -4.74
C VAL A 209 -10.29 4.70 -4.75
N GLU A 210 -10.81 3.58 -4.26
CA GLU A 210 -12.25 3.29 -4.28
C GLU A 210 -13.04 4.27 -3.40
N ASP A 211 -12.50 4.70 -2.27
CA ASP A 211 -13.24 5.34 -1.18
C ASP A 211 -13.87 6.69 -1.56
N TRP A 212 -15.09 6.90 -1.08
CA TRP A 212 -15.64 8.25 -0.94
C TRP A 212 -14.87 8.99 0.16
N TYR A 213 -14.65 10.30 -0.02
CA TYR A 213 -13.93 11.11 0.94
C TYR A 213 -14.88 11.70 1.98
N ASP A 214 -14.57 11.47 3.26
CA ASP A 214 -15.12 12.20 4.41
C ASP A 214 -13.94 12.69 5.29
N PRO A 215 -13.80 14.02 5.52
CA PRO A 215 -12.71 14.59 6.32
C PRO A 215 -12.78 14.18 7.80
N ASP A 216 -13.93 13.70 8.28
CA ASP A 216 -14.11 13.23 9.65
C ASP A 216 -14.20 11.70 9.76
N PHE A 217 -13.96 10.97 8.66
CA PHE A 217 -14.10 9.51 8.64
C PHE A 217 -13.26 8.83 9.71
N TYR A 218 -11.99 9.25 9.87
CA TYR A 218 -11.05 8.68 10.85
C TYR A 218 -11.49 8.96 12.30
N LYS A 219 -12.19 10.07 12.55
CA LYS A 219 -12.68 10.44 13.90
C LYS A 219 -13.92 9.65 14.31
N LYS A 220 -14.74 9.25 13.34
CA LYS A 220 -16.04 8.61 13.58
C LYS A 220 -15.95 7.09 13.70
N THR A 221 -14.89 6.48 13.18
CA THR A 221 -14.87 5.04 12.94
C THR A 221 -13.75 4.37 13.75
N PRO A 222 -14.02 3.91 14.98
CA PRO A 222 -13.06 3.11 15.71
C PRO A 222 -12.96 1.72 15.05
N HIS A 223 -11.82 1.46 14.44
CA HIS A 223 -11.33 0.12 14.08
C HIS A 223 -12.15 -0.70 13.07
N PRO A 224 -12.51 -0.14 11.89
CA PRO A 224 -13.18 -0.90 10.86
C PRO A 224 -12.23 -1.95 10.23
N ALA A 225 -12.70 -3.19 10.14
CA ALA A 225 -12.09 -4.21 9.30
C ALA A 225 -12.48 -3.97 7.84
N ASN A 226 -11.51 -4.00 6.92
CA ASN A 226 -11.67 -3.77 5.47
C ASN A 226 -12.48 -2.52 5.15
N THR A 227 -12.07 -1.39 5.75
CA THR A 227 -12.78 -0.13 5.54
C THR A 227 -12.72 0.36 4.10
N ILE A 228 -13.84 0.92 3.63
CA ILE A 228 -14.06 1.41 2.25
C ILE A 228 -14.57 2.86 2.26
N GLY A 229 -14.29 3.60 3.33
CA GLY A 229 -14.84 4.93 3.55
C GLY A 229 -16.35 4.90 3.83
N PRO A 230 -17.05 6.05 3.74
CA PRO A 230 -18.50 6.10 3.86
C PRO A 230 -19.17 5.42 2.66
N LEU A 231 -20.20 4.62 2.93
CA LEU A 231 -20.94 3.85 1.91
C LEU A 231 -21.65 4.73 0.86
N LYS A 232 -21.91 5.99 1.21
CA LYS A 232 -22.52 6.98 0.33
C LYS A 232 -21.66 8.22 0.33
N PRO A 233 -21.61 8.95 -0.80
CA PRO A 233 -20.91 10.21 -0.85
C PRO A 233 -21.53 11.18 0.16
N ILE A 234 -20.67 11.92 0.86
CA ILE A 234 -21.10 13.06 1.64
C ILE A 234 -21.02 14.31 0.76
N TRP A 235 -21.96 15.22 0.96
CA TRP A 235 -21.92 16.52 0.30
C TRP A 235 -20.97 17.44 1.05
N ILE A 236 -19.79 17.68 0.48
CA ILE A 236 -18.86 18.67 1.01
C ILE A 236 -19.31 20.03 0.47
N GLY A 237 -19.50 21.04 1.33
CA GLY A 237 -20.16 22.33 1.00
C GLY A 237 -19.20 23.46 0.57
N GLY A 238 -19.75 24.54 -0.01
CA GLY A 238 -19.04 25.75 -0.50
C GLY A 238 -19.87 27.02 -0.27
N THR A 239 -19.31 28.19 -0.57
CA THR A 239 -19.78 29.51 -0.10
C THR A 239 -20.80 30.22 -1.01
N GLY A 240 -21.16 29.63 -2.14
CA GLY A 240 -21.98 30.14 -3.25
C GLY A 240 -21.23 30.60 -4.53
N THR A 241 -19.94 30.31 -4.73
CA THR A 241 -19.11 30.92 -5.82
C THR A 241 -18.71 29.94 -6.96
N TYR A 242 -18.17 30.42 -8.10
CA TYR A 242 -17.70 29.55 -9.20
C TYR A 242 -16.64 28.51 -8.77
N VAL A 243 -15.89 28.82 -7.70
CA VAL A 243 -14.91 27.92 -7.05
C VAL A 243 -15.60 26.73 -6.36
N ASP A 244 -16.90 26.83 -6.09
CA ASP A 244 -17.69 25.80 -5.42
C ASP A 244 -17.98 24.60 -6.29
N ARG A 245 -18.09 24.72 -7.61
CA ARG A 245 -18.37 23.52 -8.43
C ARG A 245 -17.29 22.43 -8.33
N LEU A 246 -16.15 22.77 -7.73
CA LEU A 246 -14.95 21.95 -7.65
C LEU A 246 -14.64 21.54 -6.22
N THR A 247 -15.04 22.35 -5.25
CA THR A 247 -14.88 22.06 -3.81
C THR A 247 -16.15 21.53 -3.17
N VAL A 248 -17.28 21.61 -3.89
CA VAL A 248 -18.59 21.17 -3.43
C VAL A 248 -19.00 19.88 -4.12
N GLY A 249 -19.77 19.07 -3.40
CA GLY A 249 -20.35 17.83 -3.90
C GLY A 249 -19.59 16.58 -3.49
N GLU A 250 -19.88 15.49 -4.18
CA GLU A 250 -19.35 14.16 -3.91
C GLU A 250 -17.87 14.09 -4.32
N LYS A 251 -17.01 13.61 -3.42
CA LYS A 251 -15.56 13.54 -3.64
C LYS A 251 -15.05 12.14 -3.41
N ARG A 252 -14.21 11.63 -4.31
CA ARG A 252 -13.44 10.40 -4.11
C ARG A 252 -12.04 10.75 -3.60
N VAL A 253 -11.45 9.85 -2.85
CA VAL A 253 -10.09 10.01 -2.32
C VAL A 253 -9.07 9.83 -3.44
N ILE A 254 -7.99 10.61 -3.38
CA ILE A 254 -6.74 10.41 -4.13
C ILE A 254 -5.54 10.44 -3.18
N ARG A 255 -4.51 9.66 -3.51
CA ARG A 255 -3.36 9.39 -2.64
C ARG A 255 -2.02 9.64 -3.35
N GLY A 256 -0.94 9.76 -2.58
CA GLY A 256 0.45 9.72 -3.08
C GLY A 256 1.09 11.05 -3.48
N GLY A 257 0.30 12.06 -3.85
CA GLY A 257 0.87 13.30 -4.41
C GLY A 257 1.25 13.12 -5.87
N SER A 258 1.85 14.12 -6.50
CA SER A 258 2.23 14.06 -7.92
C SER A 258 3.45 14.91 -8.23
N TRP A 259 3.93 14.82 -9.47
CA TRP A 259 5.06 15.60 -9.98
C TRP A 259 4.88 17.12 -9.87
N ILE A 260 3.66 17.62 -9.68
CA ILE A 260 3.36 19.06 -9.50
C ILE A 260 3.01 19.38 -8.04
N ALA A 261 2.60 18.38 -7.25
CA ALA A 261 2.17 18.58 -5.87
C ALA A 261 3.36 18.94 -4.95
N ALA A 262 3.08 19.68 -3.88
CA ALA A 262 4.11 20.04 -2.90
C ALA A 262 4.61 18.82 -2.12
N GLU A 263 5.80 18.95 -1.51
CA GLU A 263 6.41 17.92 -0.65
C GLU A 263 5.46 17.43 0.46
N SER A 264 4.65 18.33 1.03
CA SER A 264 3.66 17.99 2.06
C SER A 264 2.62 16.98 1.61
N SER A 265 2.44 16.79 0.29
CA SER A 265 1.43 15.90 -0.28
C SER A 265 1.95 14.52 -0.66
N ILE A 266 3.25 14.26 -0.51
CA ILE A 266 3.88 12.97 -0.85
C ILE A 266 4.17 12.10 0.37
N THR A 267 3.62 12.45 1.54
CA THR A 267 3.63 11.54 2.69
C THR A 267 2.64 10.40 2.45
N THR A 268 2.89 9.27 3.07
CA THR A 268 2.05 8.08 2.92
C THR A 268 0.68 8.22 3.59
N THR A 269 0.49 9.19 4.50
CA THR A 269 -0.80 9.48 5.17
C THR A 269 -1.61 10.57 4.49
N HIS A 270 -0.98 11.43 3.68
CA HIS A 270 -1.64 12.59 3.10
C HIS A 270 -2.85 12.15 2.26
N ARG A 271 -4.01 12.68 2.65
CA ARG A 271 -5.28 12.46 1.95
C ARG A 271 -5.55 13.68 1.10
N PHE A 272 -5.92 13.44 -0.16
CA PHE A 272 -6.52 14.48 -0.98
C PHE A 272 -7.74 13.92 -1.66
N TRP A 273 -8.47 14.76 -2.37
CA TRP A 273 -9.76 14.37 -2.91
C TRP A 273 -10.06 15.14 -4.17
N ASN A 274 -10.93 14.56 -4.99
CA ASN A 274 -11.45 15.26 -6.15
C ASN A 274 -12.84 14.73 -6.55
N HIS A 275 -13.58 15.50 -7.33
CA HIS A 275 -14.87 15.05 -7.88
C HIS A 275 -14.63 13.85 -8.82
N PRO A 276 -15.45 12.78 -8.76
CA PRO A 276 -15.17 11.53 -9.50
C PRO A 276 -15.12 11.70 -11.02
N SER A 277 -15.89 12.64 -11.60
CA SER A 277 -15.84 12.94 -13.04
C SER A 277 -14.66 13.83 -13.46
N ASN A 278 -13.83 14.24 -12.51
CA ASN A 278 -12.75 15.16 -12.79
C ASN A 278 -11.51 14.43 -13.28
N ASN A 279 -10.91 14.92 -14.36
CA ASN A 279 -9.74 14.31 -14.98
C ASN A 279 -8.59 15.28 -15.24
N SER A 280 -8.73 16.60 -14.98
CA SER A 280 -7.86 17.59 -15.65
C SER A 280 -7.29 18.70 -14.75
N TYR A 281 -7.24 18.54 -13.43
CA TYR A 281 -6.92 19.68 -12.52
C TYR A 281 -5.45 20.12 -12.44
N GLY A 282 -4.60 19.74 -13.39
CA GLY A 282 -3.17 20.10 -13.33
C GLY A 282 -2.45 19.54 -12.10
N VAL A 283 -3.06 18.56 -11.43
CA VAL A 283 -2.49 17.85 -10.28
C VAL A 283 -1.95 16.47 -10.67
N GLY A 284 -2.06 16.06 -11.94
CA GLY A 284 -1.54 14.77 -12.39
C GLY A 284 -2.29 13.58 -11.79
N LEU A 285 -3.48 13.27 -12.33
CA LEU A 285 -4.33 12.18 -11.84
C LEU A 285 -4.11 10.91 -12.67
N GLY A 286 -3.69 9.84 -12.02
CA GLY A 286 -3.64 8.48 -12.54
C GLY A 286 -4.18 7.50 -11.48
N PHE A 287 -3.70 6.26 -11.51
CA PHE A 287 -4.17 5.20 -10.62
C PHE A 287 -3.30 3.93 -10.74
N ARG A 288 -3.50 3.03 -9.79
CA ARG A 288 -3.08 1.63 -9.84
C ARG A 288 -4.22 0.72 -9.44
N CYS A 289 -4.19 -0.55 -9.83
CA CYS A 289 -5.24 -1.49 -9.48
C CYS A 289 -4.84 -2.41 -8.31
N ALA A 290 -5.85 -2.97 -7.66
CA ALA A 290 -5.74 -4.00 -6.64
C ALA A 290 -6.68 -5.18 -6.94
N LYS A 291 -6.46 -6.31 -6.29
CA LYS A 291 -7.26 -7.52 -6.42
C LYS A 291 -7.28 -8.26 -5.10
N THR A 292 -8.46 -8.66 -4.66
CA THR A 292 -8.59 -9.51 -3.47
C THR A 292 -7.81 -10.81 -3.66
N ALA A 293 -6.96 -11.16 -2.70
CA ALA A 293 -6.20 -12.41 -2.79
C ALA A 293 -7.15 -13.61 -2.54
N PRO A 294 -6.97 -14.73 -3.24
CA PRO A 294 -7.73 -15.94 -2.96
C PRO A 294 -7.53 -16.38 -1.50
N SER A 295 -8.60 -16.87 -0.86
CA SER A 295 -8.54 -17.31 0.55
C SER A 295 -7.44 -18.34 0.79
N ALA A 296 -7.22 -19.27 -0.15
CA ALA A 296 -6.16 -20.26 -0.08
C ALA A 296 -4.76 -19.64 0.06
N VAL A 297 -4.49 -18.52 -0.62
CA VAL A 297 -3.22 -17.79 -0.51
C VAL A 297 -3.09 -17.16 0.87
N ASN A 298 -4.16 -16.52 1.34
CA ASN A 298 -4.20 -15.90 2.66
C ASN A 298 -3.99 -16.95 3.76
N ASP A 299 -4.63 -18.11 3.65
CA ASP A 299 -4.51 -19.22 4.60
C ASP A 299 -3.10 -19.84 4.60
N GLN A 300 -2.50 -20.03 3.42
CA GLN A 300 -1.13 -20.52 3.30
C GLN A 300 -0.13 -19.56 3.95
N VAL A 301 -0.20 -18.27 3.64
CA VAL A 301 0.71 -17.27 4.21
C VAL A 301 0.48 -17.13 5.72
N ARG A 302 -0.77 -17.13 6.18
CA ARG A 302 -1.11 -17.08 7.60
C ARG A 302 -0.56 -18.30 8.33
N THR A 303 -0.74 -19.50 7.77
CA THR A 303 -0.24 -20.75 8.34
C THR A 303 1.29 -20.72 8.42
N ALA A 304 1.96 -20.36 7.33
CA ALA A 304 3.42 -20.23 7.30
C ALA A 304 3.93 -19.19 8.30
N THR A 305 3.22 -18.07 8.47
CA THR A 305 3.57 -17.03 9.46
C THR A 305 3.40 -17.55 10.89
N ILE A 306 2.28 -18.22 11.19
CA ILE A 306 2.04 -18.83 12.50
C ILE A 306 3.09 -19.90 12.78
N ASP A 307 3.42 -20.74 11.82
CA ASP A 307 4.42 -21.80 11.99
C ASP A 307 5.83 -21.23 12.12
N ALA A 308 6.16 -20.16 11.38
CA ALA A 308 7.40 -19.41 11.58
C ALA A 308 7.45 -18.78 12.99
N MET A 309 6.38 -18.14 13.46
CA MET A 309 6.29 -17.60 14.83
C MET A 309 6.37 -18.70 15.88
N LYS A 310 5.75 -19.85 15.66
CA LYS A 310 5.92 -21.04 16.52
C LYS A 310 7.36 -21.50 16.52
N SER A 311 8.02 -21.64 15.36
CA SER A 311 9.42 -22.06 15.27
C SER A 311 10.38 -21.05 15.87
N MET A 312 10.08 -19.75 15.73
CA MET A 312 10.81 -18.67 16.40
C MET A 312 10.61 -18.76 17.91
N GLY A 313 9.38 -18.89 18.41
CA GLY A 313 9.08 -19.03 19.84
C GLY A 313 9.49 -20.38 20.44
N GLN A 314 9.65 -21.41 19.61
CA GLN A 314 10.29 -22.68 19.93
C GLN A 314 11.82 -22.53 20.01
N GLU A 315 12.35 -21.29 20.04
CA GLU A 315 13.74 -20.94 20.35
C GLU A 315 14.40 -22.13 21.03
N LYS A 316 15.37 -22.77 20.35
CA LYS A 316 15.90 -24.10 20.69
C LYS A 316 16.49 -24.21 22.10
N TRP A 317 16.25 -23.27 23.01
CA TRP A 317 16.44 -23.33 24.44
C TRP A 317 16.04 -24.67 25.07
N GLN A 318 14.98 -25.34 24.63
CA GLN A 318 14.69 -26.69 25.17
C GLN A 318 15.68 -27.75 24.66
N GLU A 319 16.10 -27.70 23.38
CA GLU A 319 17.17 -28.55 22.85
C GLU A 319 18.53 -28.19 23.47
N ALA A 320 18.86 -26.90 23.60
CA ALA A 320 20.07 -26.38 24.20
C ALA A 320 20.14 -26.70 25.69
N LYS A 321 19.02 -26.61 26.42
CA LYS A 321 18.91 -27.09 27.81
C LYS A 321 19.21 -28.57 27.88
N THR A 322 18.67 -29.37 26.96
CA THR A 322 18.91 -30.82 26.90
C THR A 322 20.39 -31.10 26.63
N GLN A 323 21.00 -30.43 25.65
CA GLN A 323 22.42 -30.58 25.31
C GLN A 323 23.36 -30.11 26.42
N LEU A 324 23.05 -28.99 27.09
CA LEU A 324 23.82 -28.48 28.23
C LEU A 324 23.69 -29.42 29.44
N THR A 325 22.53 -30.04 29.65
CA THR A 325 22.34 -31.05 30.70
C THR A 325 23.21 -32.28 30.42
N THR A 326 23.19 -32.80 29.18
CA THR A 326 24.05 -33.92 28.78
C THR A 326 25.55 -33.56 28.87
N ALA A 327 25.95 -32.35 28.50
CA ALA A 327 27.33 -31.90 28.60
C ALA A 327 27.79 -31.75 30.07
N LEU A 328 26.93 -31.25 30.96
CA LEU A 328 27.21 -31.13 32.40
C LEU A 328 27.17 -32.48 33.13
N GLU A 329 26.48 -33.50 32.62
CA GLU A 329 26.63 -34.88 33.12
C GLU A 329 28.03 -35.44 32.88
N LEU A 330 28.69 -35.01 31.79
CA LEU A 330 30.05 -35.40 31.45
C LEU A 330 31.11 -34.56 32.19
N ASP A 331 30.85 -33.27 32.40
CA ASP A 331 31.72 -32.35 33.16
C ASP A 331 30.90 -31.44 34.10
N PRO A 332 30.56 -31.94 35.31
CA PRO A 332 29.67 -31.22 36.23
C PRO A 332 30.22 -29.91 36.78
N HIS A 333 31.53 -29.69 36.72
CA HIS A 333 32.20 -28.53 37.32
C HIS A 333 32.54 -27.44 36.30
N ASN A 334 32.11 -27.59 35.05
CA ASN A 334 32.35 -26.62 33.99
C ASN A 334 31.57 -25.32 34.19
N THR A 335 32.26 -24.26 34.61
CA THR A 335 31.66 -22.97 34.96
C THR A 335 31.06 -22.23 33.77
N GLU A 336 31.59 -22.41 32.55
CA GLU A 336 31.03 -21.79 31.34
C GLU A 336 29.69 -22.43 30.94
N LEU A 337 29.60 -23.76 30.99
CA LEU A 337 28.36 -24.49 30.72
C LEU A 337 27.27 -24.18 31.77
N GLN A 338 27.64 -24.02 33.04
CA GLN A 338 26.72 -23.62 34.11
C GLN A 338 26.16 -22.20 33.91
N GLN A 339 26.99 -21.23 33.49
CA GLN A 339 26.53 -19.88 33.18
C GLN A 339 25.61 -19.85 31.95
N MET A 340 25.97 -20.60 30.91
CA MET A 340 25.14 -20.74 29.72
C MET A 340 23.79 -21.40 30.04
N GLN A 341 23.77 -22.41 30.92
CA GLN A 341 22.53 -23.05 31.39
C GLN A 341 21.62 -22.08 32.15
N ALA A 342 22.17 -21.19 32.98
CA ALA A 342 21.38 -20.18 33.69
C ALA A 342 20.73 -19.15 32.74
N ILE A 343 21.46 -18.72 31.70
CA ILE A 343 20.93 -17.84 30.66
C ILE A 343 19.81 -18.54 29.88
N VAL A 344 20.03 -19.78 29.45
CA VAL A 344 19.04 -20.60 28.72
C VAL A 344 17.80 -20.85 29.58
N GLN A 345 17.95 -21.15 30.87
CA GLN A 345 16.82 -21.32 31.79
C GLN A 345 16.03 -20.02 32.00
N GLY A 346 16.68 -18.87 32.04
CA GLY A 346 16.02 -17.56 32.12
C GLY A 346 15.24 -17.16 30.86
N LYS A 347 15.41 -17.87 29.74
CA LYS A 347 14.63 -17.70 28.50
C LYS A 347 13.47 -18.71 28.35
N ILE A 348 13.40 -19.71 29.24
CA ILE A 348 12.35 -20.74 29.26
C ILE A 348 11.21 -20.40 30.25
N GLN A 349 11.46 -19.53 31.23
CA GLN A 349 10.47 -18.98 32.16
C GLN A 349 9.74 -17.80 31.54
#